data_AF-A0A150AA82-F1
#
_entry.id   AF-A0A150AA82-F1
#
_cell.length_a   1.000
_cell.length_b   1.000
_cell.length_c   1.000
_cell.angle_alpha   90.00
_cell.angle_beta   90.00
_cell.angle_gamma   90.00
#
_symmetry.space_group_name_H-M   'P 1'
#
loop_
_entity.id
_entity.type
_entity.pdbx_description
1 polymer ?
#
loop_
_entity_poly.entity_id
_entity_poly.type
_entity_poly.pdbx_seq_one_letter_code
_entity_poly.pdbx_strand_id
1 'polypeptide(L)'
;MTYTEKLIKTKDLYPFEKWRGYFYPNEEEDLDGMEQYTEENCATAQKIFEELIDKLIQIGEVGNKKDKEKAFETAIISLNNLNEETGDCLIETGEREDLCELIDEICNATGLNTDDYAEGDGIADLWREW
;
A
#
# COMPACT_ATOMS: atom_id res chain seq x y z
N MET A 1 12.48 -11.55 15.28
CA MET A 1 11.24 -11.71 14.48
C MET A 1 11.56 -12.60 13.29
N THR A 2 10.75 -13.61 13.06
CA THR A 2 10.75 -14.46 11.86
C THR A 2 10.34 -13.63 10.63
N TYR A 3 10.57 -14.14 9.42
CA TYR A 3 10.12 -13.50 8.18
C TYR A 3 8.62 -13.17 8.19
N THR A 4 7.78 -14.13 8.55
CA THR A 4 6.33 -13.93 8.66
C THR A 4 5.97 -12.89 9.72
N GLU A 5 6.64 -12.91 10.89
CA GLU A 5 6.40 -11.90 11.94
C GLU A 5 6.78 -10.48 11.48
N LYS A 6 7.86 -10.33 10.71
CA LYS A 6 8.25 -9.03 10.15
C LYS A 6 7.18 -8.50 9.20
N LEU A 7 6.69 -9.34 8.27
CA LEU A 7 5.63 -8.98 7.33
C LEU A 7 4.29 -8.69 8.01
N ILE A 8 3.92 -9.44 9.05
CA ILE A 8 2.68 -9.16 9.79
C ILE A 8 2.81 -7.84 10.54
N LYS A 9 3.99 -7.51 11.06
CA LYS A 9 4.21 -6.28 11.82
C LYS A 9 4.03 -5.02 10.98
N THR A 10 4.25 -5.05 9.66
CA THR A 10 4.03 -3.87 8.81
C THR A 10 2.57 -3.44 8.75
N LYS A 11 1.63 -4.30 9.15
CA LYS A 11 0.20 -3.92 9.29
C LYS A 11 -0.02 -2.83 10.34
N ASP A 12 0.91 -2.64 11.27
CA ASP A 12 0.86 -1.54 12.25
C ASP A 12 0.98 -0.15 11.56
N LEU A 13 1.44 -0.10 10.30
CA LEU A 13 1.58 1.12 9.50
C LEU A 13 0.40 1.37 8.55
N TYR A 14 -0.67 0.56 8.62
CA TYR A 14 -1.83 0.74 7.73
C TYR A 14 -2.49 2.12 7.92
N PRO A 15 -2.57 2.94 6.86
CA PRO A 15 -3.14 4.28 6.97
C PRO A 15 -4.67 4.30 6.83
N PHE A 16 -5.30 3.16 6.54
CA PHE A 16 -6.69 3.09 6.11
C PHE A 16 -7.70 3.46 7.21
N GLU A 17 -7.38 3.23 8.49
CA GLU A 17 -8.22 3.71 9.61
C GLU A 17 -8.14 5.24 9.73
N LYS A 18 -6.94 5.81 9.57
CA LYS A 18 -6.74 7.27 9.51
C LYS A 18 -7.53 7.88 8.35
N TRP A 19 -7.42 7.31 7.14
CA TRP A 19 -8.14 7.79 5.95
C TRP A 19 -9.66 7.74 6.15
N ARG A 20 -10.19 6.63 6.67
CA ARG A 20 -11.61 6.51 7.01
C ARG A 20 -12.06 7.57 8.01
N GLY A 21 -11.19 8.01 8.91
CA GLY A 21 -11.44 9.11 9.84
C GLY A 21 -11.68 10.47 9.17
N TYR A 22 -11.28 10.64 7.90
CA TYR A 22 -11.51 11.83 7.10
C TYR A 22 -12.79 11.77 6.25
N PHE A 23 -13.56 10.68 6.34
CA PHE A 23 -14.83 10.54 5.63
C PHE A 23 -15.90 11.45 6.23
N TYR A 24 -16.37 12.45 5.45
CA TYR A 24 -17.47 13.33 5.82
C TYR A 24 -18.46 13.42 4.64
N PRO A 25 -19.63 12.75 4.70
CA PRO A 25 -20.55 12.66 3.56
C PRO A 25 -21.57 13.81 3.44
N ASN A 26 -21.51 14.83 4.31
CA ASN A 26 -22.54 15.87 4.39
C ASN A 26 -21.98 17.26 4.09
N GLU A 27 -22.61 17.96 3.14
CA GLU A 27 -22.35 19.37 2.77
C GLU A 27 -22.88 20.41 3.80
N GLU A 28 -23.47 19.99 4.93
CA GLU A 28 -24.13 20.92 5.88
C GLU A 28 -23.13 21.80 6.67
N GLU A 29 -21.88 21.37 6.77
CA GLU A 29 -20.76 22.21 7.18
C GLU A 29 -19.88 22.37 5.95
N ASP A 30 -19.46 23.61 5.65
CA ASP A 30 -18.61 24.07 4.52
C ASP A 30 -17.18 23.48 4.60
N LEU A 31 -17.10 22.19 4.91
CA LEU A 31 -15.93 21.33 5.03
C LEU A 31 -16.05 20.37 3.86
N ASP A 32 -15.20 20.57 2.84
CA ASP A 32 -15.01 19.64 1.72
C ASP A 32 -14.65 18.25 2.31
N GLY A 33 -15.67 17.46 2.56
CA GLY A 33 -15.54 16.12 3.09
C GLY A 33 -14.90 15.21 2.05
N MET A 34 -13.99 14.33 2.48
CA MET A 34 -13.32 13.40 1.58
C MET A 34 -14.22 12.19 1.33
N GLU A 35 -15.24 12.35 0.47
CA GLU A 35 -16.22 11.32 0.11
C GLU A 35 -15.58 10.02 -0.41
N GLN A 36 -14.36 10.10 -0.95
CA GLN A 36 -13.60 8.97 -1.45
C GLN A 36 -13.14 8.00 -0.35
N TYR A 37 -13.07 8.41 0.92
CA TYR A 37 -12.67 7.54 2.03
C TYR A 37 -13.84 6.74 2.64
N THR A 38 -14.73 6.25 1.78
CA THR A 38 -15.78 5.33 2.20
C THR A 38 -15.19 4.12 2.90
N GLU A 39 -15.99 3.48 3.76
CA GLU A 39 -15.60 2.22 4.40
C GLU A 39 -15.16 1.17 3.36
N GLU A 40 -15.87 1.10 2.23
CA GLU A 40 -15.61 0.19 1.12
C GLU A 40 -14.26 0.47 0.44
N ASN A 41 -13.95 1.72 0.11
CA ASN A 41 -12.71 2.09 -0.57
C ASN A 41 -11.50 1.83 0.34
N CYS A 42 -11.56 2.27 1.60
CA CYS A 42 -10.49 2.01 2.57
C CYS A 42 -10.30 0.51 2.86
N ALA A 43 -11.40 -0.26 2.96
CA ALA A 43 -11.31 -1.71 3.15
C ALA A 43 -10.73 -2.41 1.92
N THR A 44 -11.03 -1.92 0.71
CA THR A 44 -10.47 -2.45 -0.54
C THR A 44 -8.97 -2.18 -0.63
N ALA A 45 -8.54 -0.95 -0.33
CA ALA A 45 -7.12 -0.60 -0.23
C ALA A 45 -6.40 -1.47 0.80
N GLN A 46 -6.96 -1.64 2.01
CA GLN A 46 -6.40 -2.53 3.03
C GLN A 46 -6.25 -3.97 2.52
N LYS A 47 -7.28 -4.50 1.88
CA LYS A 47 -7.28 -5.86 1.37
C LYS A 47 -6.19 -6.09 0.31
N ILE A 48 -5.90 -5.12 -0.54
CA ILE A 48 -4.79 -5.19 -1.51
C ILE A 48 -3.45 -5.45 -0.79
N PHE A 49 -3.19 -4.76 0.31
CA PHE A 49 -1.98 -4.97 1.11
C PHE A 49 -2.00 -6.28 1.91
N GLU A 50 -3.17 -6.73 2.36
CA GLU A 50 -3.31 -8.05 2.99
C GLU A 50 -2.96 -9.17 1.99
N GLU A 51 -3.45 -9.08 0.76
CA GLU A 51 -3.15 -10.03 -0.32
C GLU A 51 -1.67 -10.00 -0.70
N LEU A 52 -1.05 -8.81 -0.75
CA LEU A 52 0.40 -8.66 -0.93
C LEU A 52 1.18 -9.40 0.17
N ILE A 53 0.86 -9.13 1.44
CA ILE A 53 1.55 -9.74 2.59
C ILE A 53 1.37 -11.26 2.57
N ASP A 54 0.15 -11.76 2.36
CA ASP A 54 -0.12 -13.19 2.28
C ASP A 54 0.66 -13.85 1.13
N LYS A 55 0.74 -13.18 -0.02
CA LYS A 55 1.53 -13.65 -1.16
C LYS A 55 3.03 -13.71 -0.83
N LEU A 56 3.56 -12.69 -0.17
CA LEU A 56 4.97 -12.65 0.25
C LEU A 56 5.29 -13.71 1.31
N ILE A 57 4.36 -13.99 2.23
CA ILE A 57 4.46 -15.10 3.19
C ILE A 57 4.52 -16.45 2.45
N GLN A 58 3.65 -16.65 1.45
CA GLN A 58 3.63 -17.88 0.64
C GLN A 58 4.92 -18.07 -0.18
N ILE A 59 5.47 -16.99 -0.73
CA ILE A 59 6.75 -17.01 -1.46
C ILE A 59 7.90 -17.36 -0.50
N GLY A 60 7.85 -16.83 0.73
CA GLY A 60 8.80 -17.12 1.79
C GLY A 60 10.12 -16.35 1.70
N GLU A 61 10.90 -16.39 2.78
CA GLU A 61 12.15 -15.63 2.94
C GLU A 61 13.16 -15.91 1.82
N VAL A 62 13.38 -17.18 1.52
CA VAL A 62 14.29 -17.66 0.47
C VAL A 62 13.64 -17.74 -0.92
N GLY A 63 12.42 -17.22 -1.06
CA GLY A 63 11.68 -17.20 -2.32
C GLY A 63 12.32 -16.30 -3.38
N ASN A 64 11.94 -16.52 -4.64
CA ASN A 64 12.54 -15.83 -5.76
C ASN A 64 12.29 -14.32 -5.72
N LYS A 65 13.34 -13.52 -5.95
CA LYS A 65 13.27 -12.05 -6.03
C LYS A 65 12.19 -11.55 -6.99
N LYS A 66 12.14 -12.09 -8.21
CA LYS A 66 11.16 -11.68 -9.23
C LYS A 66 9.72 -12.00 -8.84
N ASP A 67 9.50 -13.11 -8.13
CA ASP A 67 8.16 -13.45 -7.64
C ASP A 67 7.71 -12.46 -6.56
N LYS A 68 8.62 -12.01 -5.69
CA LYS A 68 8.35 -10.96 -4.71
C LYS A 68 8.05 -9.63 -5.41
N GLU A 69 8.89 -9.21 -6.35
CA GLU A 69 8.68 -8.00 -7.16
C GLU A 69 7.33 -8.03 -7.88
N LYS A 70 6.96 -9.17 -8.46
CA LYS A 70 5.67 -9.32 -9.14
C LYS A 70 4.49 -9.22 -8.18
N ALA A 71 4.65 -9.60 -6.92
CA ALA A 71 3.63 -9.40 -5.91
C ALA A 71 3.42 -7.90 -5.62
N PHE A 72 4.49 -7.12 -5.48
CA PHE A 72 4.41 -5.66 -5.33
C PHE A 72 3.78 -4.98 -6.54
N GLU A 73 4.23 -5.32 -7.75
CA GLU A 73 3.66 -4.80 -9.00
C GLU A 73 2.15 -5.05 -9.06
N THR A 74 1.72 -6.26 -8.69
CA THR A 74 0.29 -6.62 -8.67
C THR A 74 -0.50 -5.75 -7.69
N ALA A 75 0.02 -5.54 -6.48
CA ALA A 75 -0.63 -4.72 -5.48
C ALA A 75 -0.74 -3.25 -5.92
N ILE A 76 0.32 -2.69 -6.50
CA ILE A 76 0.36 -1.31 -6.99
C ILE A 76 -0.61 -1.11 -8.16
N ILE A 77 -0.67 -2.04 -9.11
CA ILE A 77 -1.66 -1.97 -10.20
C ILE A 77 -3.09 -2.03 -9.65
N SER A 78 -3.37 -2.92 -8.69
CA SER A 78 -4.68 -2.98 -8.04
C SER A 78 -5.04 -1.68 -7.32
N LEU A 79 -4.06 -1.03 -6.70
CA LEU A 79 -4.23 0.24 -6.00
C LEU A 79 -4.45 1.40 -6.98
N ASN A 80 -3.72 1.44 -8.10
CA ASN A 80 -3.95 2.40 -9.19
C ASN A 80 -5.36 2.26 -9.76
N ASN A 81 -5.82 1.03 -10.03
CA ASN A 81 -7.19 0.79 -10.51
C ASN A 81 -8.24 1.28 -9.51
N LEU A 82 -8.03 1.04 -8.21
CA LEU A 82 -8.92 1.56 -7.17
C LEU A 82 -8.94 3.10 -7.18
N ASN A 83 -7.79 3.75 -7.34
CA ASN A 83 -7.74 5.21 -7.47
C ASN A 83 -8.54 5.71 -8.68
N GLU A 84 -8.36 5.08 -9.84
CA GLU A 84 -9.12 5.40 -11.06
C GLU A 84 -10.65 5.21 -10.84
N GLU A 85 -11.06 4.13 -10.18
CA GLU A 85 -12.47 3.84 -9.85
C GLU A 85 -13.09 4.89 -8.93
N THR A 86 -12.27 5.54 -8.10
CA THR A 86 -12.68 6.67 -7.25
C THR A 86 -12.62 8.04 -7.96
N GLY A 87 -12.26 8.09 -9.25
CA GLY A 87 -12.11 9.35 -9.97
C GLY A 87 -10.80 10.08 -9.69
N ASP A 88 -9.74 9.31 -9.41
CA ASP A 88 -8.37 9.75 -9.14
C ASP A 88 -8.17 10.62 -7.89
N CYS A 89 -9.09 10.55 -6.92
CA CYS A 89 -9.04 11.36 -5.70
C CYS A 89 -8.71 10.58 -4.41
N LEU A 90 -8.59 9.25 -4.47
CA LEU A 90 -8.23 8.41 -3.32
C LEU A 90 -6.77 8.56 -2.92
N ILE A 91 -5.87 8.76 -3.89
CA ILE A 91 -4.43 8.82 -3.69
C ILE A 91 -3.91 10.19 -4.13
N GLU A 92 -3.88 11.11 -3.19
CA GLU A 92 -3.26 12.42 -3.35
C GLU A 92 -1.83 12.41 -2.78
N THR A 93 -1.23 13.59 -2.63
CA THR A 93 0.18 13.70 -2.20
C THR A 93 0.43 13.08 -0.83
N GLY A 94 -0.45 13.31 0.15
CA GLY A 94 -0.26 12.80 1.52
C GLY A 94 -0.47 11.28 1.61
N GLU A 95 -1.46 10.77 0.90
CA GLU A 95 -1.77 9.34 0.83
C GLU A 95 -0.67 8.58 0.11
N ARG A 96 -0.08 9.19 -0.93
CA ARG A 96 1.09 8.63 -1.60
C ARG A 96 2.28 8.49 -0.65
N GLU A 97 2.52 9.48 0.22
CA GLU A 97 3.58 9.40 1.24
C GLU A 97 3.32 8.26 2.24
N ASP A 98 2.09 8.17 2.79
CA ASP A 98 1.68 7.06 3.68
C ASP A 98 1.89 5.68 3.01
N LEU A 99 1.55 5.57 1.72
CA LEU A 99 1.65 4.32 0.95
C LEU A 99 3.10 3.95 0.60
N CYS A 100 3.94 4.93 0.23
CA CYS A 100 5.36 4.67 -0.01
C CYS A 100 6.04 4.14 1.26
N GLU A 101 5.81 4.78 2.42
CA GLU A 101 6.37 4.32 3.70
C GLU A 101 5.96 2.87 4.01
N LEU A 102 4.68 2.54 3.81
CA LEU A 102 4.19 1.17 4.00
C LEU A 102 4.85 0.18 3.03
N ILE A 103 4.96 0.53 1.75
CA ILE A 103 5.56 -0.35 0.72
C ILE A 103 7.04 -0.60 1.00
N ASP A 104 7.78 0.43 1.39
CA ASP A 104 9.21 0.31 1.68
C ASP A 104 9.46 -0.54 2.94
N GLU A 105 8.63 -0.39 3.97
CA GLU A 105 8.70 -1.26 5.15
C GLU A 105 8.33 -2.71 4.84
N ILE A 106 7.37 -2.96 3.95
CA ILE A 106 7.10 -4.32 3.44
C ILE A 106 8.31 -4.83 2.65
N CYS A 107 8.91 -4.01 1.78
CA CYS A 107 10.11 -4.37 1.01
C CYS A 107 11.26 -4.78 1.95
N ASN A 108 11.55 -3.96 2.96
CA ASN A 108 12.53 -4.23 4.01
C ASN A 108 12.24 -5.55 4.74
N ALA A 109 10.98 -5.79 5.09
CA ALA A 109 10.56 -7.03 5.75
C ALA A 109 10.79 -8.28 4.87
N THR A 110 10.74 -8.14 3.54
CA THR A 110 10.99 -9.26 2.61
C THR A 110 12.47 -9.62 2.44
N GLY A 111 13.39 -8.76 2.91
CA GLY A 111 14.83 -8.90 2.71
C GLY A 111 15.28 -8.65 1.27
N LEU A 112 14.44 -8.02 0.44
CA LEU A 112 14.89 -7.47 -0.83
C LEU A 112 15.90 -6.35 -0.56
N ASN A 113 16.94 -6.27 -1.39
CA ASN A 113 17.96 -5.26 -1.25
C ASN A 113 17.43 -3.94 -1.81
N THR A 114 17.24 -2.92 -0.97
CA THR A 114 16.69 -1.62 -1.39
C THR A 114 17.61 -0.90 -2.36
N ASP A 115 18.94 -1.11 -2.27
CA ASP A 115 19.94 -0.61 -3.23
C ASP A 115 19.71 -1.11 -4.67
N ASP A 116 18.95 -2.19 -4.86
CA ASP A 116 18.60 -2.69 -6.19
C ASP A 116 17.47 -1.87 -6.85
N TYR A 117 16.85 -0.95 -6.10
CA TYR A 117 15.75 -0.09 -6.52
C TYR A 117 16.16 1.39 -6.37
N ALA A 118 15.47 2.29 -7.08
CA ALA A 118 15.94 3.64 -7.36
C ALA A 118 16.48 4.38 -6.11
N GLU A 119 17.66 4.97 -6.25
CA GLU A 119 18.43 5.70 -5.20
C GLU A 119 18.60 4.99 -3.83
N GLY A 120 18.18 3.73 -3.68
CA GLY A 120 18.26 2.95 -2.45
C GLY A 120 17.05 3.07 -1.51
N ASP A 121 15.99 3.78 -1.92
CA ASP A 121 14.84 4.08 -1.06
C ASP A 121 13.80 2.95 -1.02
N GLY A 122 13.74 2.11 -2.06
CA GLY A 122 12.96 0.87 -2.03
C GLY A 122 12.16 0.61 -3.29
N ILE A 123 11.28 -0.39 -3.20
CA ILE A 123 10.49 -0.84 -4.36
C ILE A 123 9.36 0.13 -4.69
N ALA A 124 8.98 1.03 -3.77
CA ALA A 124 7.96 2.05 -4.00
C ALA A 124 8.33 3.01 -5.14
N ASP A 125 9.62 3.20 -5.43
CA ASP A 125 10.05 4.06 -6.54
C ASP A 125 9.68 3.50 -7.92
N LEU A 126 9.53 2.17 -8.03
CA LEU A 126 9.06 1.54 -9.26
C LEU A 126 7.59 1.80 -9.55
N TRP A 127 6.84 2.37 -8.59
CA TRP A 127 5.41 2.67 -8.76
C TRP A 127 5.14 3.50 -10.02
N ARG A 128 5.97 4.50 -10.35
CA ARG A 128 5.73 5.32 -11.57
C ARG A 128 5.84 4.53 -12.88
N GLU A 129 6.49 3.37 -12.85
CA GLU A 129 6.68 2.50 -14.01
C GLU A 129 5.60 1.41 -14.11
N TRP A 130 4.69 1.32 -13.14
CA TRP A 130 3.62 0.33 -13.02
C TRP A 130 2.22 0.97 -13.05
#